data_AF-M7SUE2-F1
#
_entry.id   AF-M7SUE2-F1
#
_cell.length_a   1.000
_cell.length_b   1.000
_cell.length_c   1.000
_cell.angle_alpha   90.00
_cell.angle_beta   90.00
_cell.angle_gamma   90.00
#
_symmetry.space_group_name_H-M   'P 1'
#
loop_
_entity.id
_entity.type
_entity.pdbx_description
1 polymer ?
#
loop_
_entity_poly.entity_id
_entity_poly.type
_entity_poly.pdbx_seq_one_letter_code
_entity_poly.pdbx_strand_id
1 'polypeptide(L)'
;MILRDNLFENMSHEDWVMSTQPKVTGSWNLHETLPADMDFFVMISSVNSIVGGRGTANYAAGNSFMDALAHYRVSLGQKAVSINLGMMVSEGVLAENQSLLQSMKRVGIFMDLYMKDLTALLDYYCDPDLAVLRSADAQVVVGLELPQAIMAKGIDIHHSIRRPLFRHMFQVVPKDIGRRSGQRIASSAMDRATALRQAKSQGEAEHLVTRWVVRKIAQVLGVPESEIDPEKPLHTYGMDSLVAIDLKNWFDRDVGATVEVFSLLGNVPLGDLSREVAKLSRFRQDSQTSSGT
;
A
#
# COMPACT_ATOMS: atom_id res chain seq x y z
N MET A 1 3.36 2.90 -22.21
CA MET A 1 2.40 2.27 -21.28
C MET A 1 1.05 2.93 -21.47
N ILE A 2 -0.04 2.18 -21.64
CA ILE A 2 -1.39 2.75 -21.79
C ILE A 2 -2.16 2.48 -20.49
N LEU A 3 -2.45 3.55 -19.75
CA LEU A 3 -3.28 3.52 -18.53
C LEU A 3 -4.69 3.99 -18.90
N ARG A 4 -5.69 3.17 -18.55
CA ARG A 4 -7.12 3.44 -18.74
C ARG A 4 -7.83 3.04 -17.46
N ASP A 5 -7.64 3.88 -16.46
CA ASP A 5 -8.07 3.61 -15.10
C ASP A 5 -9.57 3.91 -14.97
N ASN A 6 -10.35 2.90 -14.62
CA ASN A 6 -11.77 3.02 -14.34
C ASN A 6 -12.22 1.90 -13.43
N LEU A 7 -13.25 2.13 -12.61
CA LEU A 7 -13.87 1.06 -11.84
C LEU A 7 -14.25 -0.07 -12.79
N PHE A 8 -14.02 -1.32 -12.39
CA PHE A 8 -14.19 -2.48 -13.26
C PHE A 8 -15.61 -2.56 -13.84
N GLU A 9 -16.63 -2.23 -13.05
CA GLU A 9 -18.04 -2.16 -13.47
C GLU A 9 -18.31 -1.15 -14.60
N ASN A 10 -17.50 -0.09 -14.69
CA ASN A 10 -17.62 0.98 -15.69
C ASN A 10 -16.53 0.88 -16.77
N MET A 11 -15.65 -0.12 -16.70
CA MET A 11 -14.55 -0.29 -17.62
C MET A 11 -15.06 -0.84 -18.94
N SER A 12 -14.87 -0.07 -20.02
CA SER A 12 -15.26 -0.52 -21.34
C SER A 12 -14.37 -1.67 -21.81
N HIS A 13 -14.89 -2.49 -22.73
CA HIS A 13 -14.09 -3.52 -23.38
C HIS A 13 -12.90 -2.92 -24.15
N GLU A 14 -13.05 -1.72 -24.72
CA GLU A 14 -11.98 -1.01 -25.40
C GLU A 14 -10.85 -0.63 -24.43
N ASP A 15 -11.18 -0.06 -23.27
CA ASP A 15 -10.19 0.28 -22.23
C ASP A 15 -9.48 -0.96 -21.70
N TRP A 16 -10.20 -2.08 -21.59
CA TRP A 16 -9.63 -3.37 -21.21
C TRP A 16 -8.60 -3.85 -22.22
N VAL A 17 -8.98 -3.93 -23.51
CA VAL A 17 -8.13 -4.41 -24.59
C VAL A 17 -6.90 -3.52 -24.76
N MET A 18 -7.07 -2.19 -24.74
CA MET A 18 -5.95 -1.26 -24.90
C MET A 18 -4.87 -1.40 -23.82
N SER A 19 -5.24 -1.72 -22.58
CA SER A 19 -4.23 -1.91 -21.51
C SER A 19 -3.63 -3.32 -21.49
N THR A 20 -4.42 -4.33 -21.84
CA THR A 20 -4.02 -5.75 -21.75
C THR A 20 -3.25 -6.22 -22.98
N GLN A 21 -3.69 -5.89 -24.20
CA GLN A 21 -3.17 -6.46 -25.44
C GLN A 21 -1.66 -6.26 -25.63
N PRO A 22 -1.05 -5.09 -25.34
CA PRO A 22 0.39 -4.94 -25.46
C PRO A 22 1.18 -5.85 -24.52
N LYS A 23 0.63 -6.19 -23.34
CA LYS A 23 1.28 -7.08 -22.38
C LYS A 23 0.99 -8.54 -22.68
N VAL A 24 -0.27 -8.88 -22.94
CA VAL A 24 -0.71 -10.26 -23.16
C VAL A 24 -0.25 -10.74 -24.54
N THR A 25 -0.83 -10.18 -25.60
CA THR A 25 -0.51 -10.58 -26.97
C THR A 25 0.92 -10.25 -27.32
N GLY A 26 1.43 -9.09 -26.88
CA GLY A 26 2.81 -8.69 -27.15
C GLY A 26 3.83 -9.69 -26.56
N SER A 27 3.73 -10.02 -25.27
CA SER A 27 4.68 -10.96 -24.65
C SER A 27 4.49 -12.39 -25.15
N TRP A 28 3.26 -12.83 -25.44
CA TRP A 28 3.01 -14.14 -26.04
C TRP A 28 3.65 -14.27 -27.43
N ASN A 29 3.49 -13.26 -28.28
CA ASN A 29 4.12 -13.24 -29.60
C ASN A 29 5.65 -13.32 -29.49
N LEU A 30 6.25 -12.59 -28.54
CA LEU A 30 7.69 -12.69 -28.29
C LEU A 30 8.09 -14.09 -27.80
N HIS A 31 7.29 -14.73 -26.96
CA HIS A 31 7.55 -16.10 -26.53
C HIS A 31 7.53 -17.11 -27.68
N GLU A 32 6.55 -17.00 -28.57
CA GLU A 32 6.37 -17.93 -29.71
C GLU A 32 7.39 -17.72 -30.84
N THR A 33 7.87 -16.49 -31.03
CA THR A 33 8.69 -16.14 -32.20
C THR A 33 10.18 -16.06 -31.92
N LEU A 34 10.59 -15.76 -30.69
CA LEU A 34 12.00 -15.68 -30.34
C LEU A 34 12.57 -17.08 -30.05
N PRO A 35 13.89 -17.27 -30.23
CA PRO A 35 14.56 -18.52 -29.89
C PRO A 35 14.32 -18.97 -28.43
N ALA A 36 14.35 -20.28 -28.21
CA ALA A 36 14.16 -20.85 -26.87
C ALA A 36 15.39 -20.66 -25.96
N ASP A 37 16.57 -20.52 -26.55
CA ASP A 37 17.90 -20.47 -25.92
C ASP A 37 18.44 -19.05 -25.74
N MET A 38 17.56 -18.05 -25.66
CA MET A 38 17.92 -16.65 -25.38
C MET A 38 18.71 -16.51 -24.07
N ASP A 39 19.70 -15.62 -24.07
CA ASP A 39 20.51 -15.29 -22.88
C ASP A 39 19.66 -14.74 -21.72
N PHE A 40 18.53 -14.10 -22.03
CA PHE A 40 17.55 -13.58 -21.08
C PHE A 40 16.17 -13.38 -21.71
N PHE A 41 15.13 -13.35 -20.88
CA PHE A 41 13.79 -12.89 -21.26
C PHE A 41 13.18 -12.11 -20.07
N VAL A 42 13.33 -10.79 -20.09
CA VAL A 42 12.90 -9.92 -18.99
C VAL A 42 11.57 -9.26 -19.33
N MET A 43 10.58 -9.44 -18.48
CA MET A 43 9.29 -8.75 -18.57
C MET A 43 9.18 -7.69 -17.48
N ILE A 44 8.97 -6.45 -17.88
CA ILE A 44 8.72 -5.34 -16.97
C ILE A 44 7.24 -5.31 -16.60
N SER A 45 6.93 -5.96 -15.47
CA SER A 45 5.62 -6.00 -14.85
C SER A 45 5.51 -4.90 -13.79
N SER A 46 4.46 -4.94 -12.97
CA SER A 46 4.21 -3.95 -11.92
C SER A 46 3.82 -4.60 -10.63
N VAL A 47 4.24 -4.02 -9.50
CA VAL A 47 3.77 -4.38 -8.16
C VAL A 47 2.23 -4.36 -8.06
N ASN A 48 1.55 -3.61 -8.93
CA ASN A 48 0.10 -3.55 -8.98
C ASN A 48 -0.56 -4.91 -9.29
N SER A 49 0.12 -5.86 -9.94
CA SER A 49 -0.39 -7.24 -10.11
C SER A 49 -0.48 -8.01 -8.79
N ILE A 50 0.24 -7.58 -7.76
CA ILE A 50 0.30 -8.22 -6.43
C ILE A 50 -0.59 -7.50 -5.41
N VAL A 51 -0.43 -6.18 -5.27
CA VAL A 51 -1.19 -5.42 -4.26
C VAL A 51 -2.56 -4.98 -4.76
N GLY A 52 -2.74 -4.92 -6.09
CA GLY A 52 -3.90 -4.34 -6.74
C GLY A 52 -3.96 -2.82 -6.62
N GLY A 53 -4.85 -2.22 -7.40
CA GLY A 53 -5.13 -0.80 -7.35
C GLY A 53 -6.58 -0.54 -7.70
N ARG A 54 -7.13 0.57 -7.19
CA ARG A 54 -8.49 0.99 -7.55
C ARG A 54 -8.47 1.43 -9.01
N GLY A 55 -9.42 0.91 -9.79
CA GLY A 55 -9.59 1.27 -11.19
C GLY A 55 -8.56 0.67 -12.17
N THR A 56 -7.58 -0.10 -11.70
CA THR A 56 -6.46 -0.59 -12.52
C THR A 56 -6.57 -2.07 -12.85
N ALA A 57 -7.80 -2.62 -12.94
CA ALA A 57 -8.03 -4.05 -13.14
C ALA A 57 -7.43 -4.58 -14.45
N ASN A 58 -7.60 -3.85 -15.56
CA ASN A 58 -6.98 -4.15 -16.85
C ASN A 58 -5.45 -4.13 -16.79
N TYR A 59 -4.87 -3.13 -16.14
CA TYR A 59 -3.43 -2.99 -15.97
C TYR A 59 -2.86 -4.12 -15.10
N ALA A 60 -3.52 -4.44 -13.98
CA ALA A 60 -3.15 -5.57 -13.13
C ALA A 60 -3.21 -6.89 -13.91
N ALA A 61 -4.28 -7.14 -14.67
CA ALA A 61 -4.46 -8.36 -15.44
C ALA A 61 -3.36 -8.58 -16.49
N GLY A 62 -3.02 -7.54 -17.26
CA GLY A 62 -1.94 -7.64 -18.25
C GLY A 62 -0.57 -7.91 -17.60
N ASN A 63 -0.31 -7.33 -16.42
CA ASN A 63 0.92 -7.58 -15.67
C ASN A 63 0.95 -9.00 -15.07
N SER A 64 -0.16 -9.45 -14.48
CA SER A 64 -0.31 -10.83 -13.98
C SER A 64 -0.13 -11.89 -15.07
N PHE A 65 -0.50 -11.59 -16.32
CA PHE A 65 -0.22 -12.49 -17.44
C PHE A 65 1.29 -12.63 -17.68
N MET A 66 2.05 -11.53 -17.69
CA MET A 66 3.51 -11.59 -17.84
C MET A 66 4.18 -12.31 -16.67
N ASP A 67 3.65 -12.13 -15.45
CA ASP A 67 4.08 -12.88 -14.27
C ASP A 67 3.93 -14.39 -14.50
N ALA A 68 2.74 -14.82 -14.93
CA ALA A 68 2.47 -16.23 -15.25
C ALA A 68 3.31 -16.75 -16.44
N LEU A 69 3.54 -15.91 -17.45
CA LEU A 69 4.37 -16.27 -18.60
C LEU A 69 5.83 -16.51 -18.20
N ALA A 70 6.35 -15.78 -17.21
CA ALA A 70 7.70 -16.03 -16.69
C ALA A 70 7.80 -17.42 -16.07
N HIS A 71 6.83 -17.79 -15.23
CA HIS A 71 6.74 -19.13 -14.64
C HIS A 71 6.61 -20.22 -15.72
N TYR A 72 5.83 -19.96 -16.76
CA TYR A 72 5.63 -20.89 -17.88
C TYR A 72 6.93 -21.10 -18.68
N ARG A 73 7.64 -20.03 -19.05
CA ARG A 73 8.94 -20.15 -19.75
C ARG A 73 9.96 -20.91 -18.91
N VAL A 74 10.04 -20.62 -17.61
CA VAL A 74 10.94 -21.32 -16.69
C VAL A 74 10.59 -22.81 -16.58
N SER A 75 9.31 -23.18 -16.60
CA SER A 75 8.91 -24.60 -16.58
C SER A 75 9.27 -25.37 -17.85
N LEU A 76 9.47 -24.66 -18.97
CA LEU A 76 10.01 -25.19 -20.22
C LEU A 76 11.55 -25.24 -20.26
N GLY A 77 12.23 -24.86 -19.17
CA GLY A 77 13.69 -24.75 -19.14
C GLY A 77 14.23 -23.53 -19.88
N GLN A 78 13.39 -22.54 -20.16
CA GLN A 78 13.80 -21.30 -20.82
C GLN A 78 14.05 -20.20 -19.78
N LYS A 79 15.08 -19.37 -20.00
CA LYS A 79 15.34 -18.23 -19.13
C LYS A 79 14.20 -17.22 -19.24
N ALA A 80 13.65 -16.81 -18.11
CA ALA A 80 12.69 -15.72 -18.01
C ALA A 80 12.57 -15.18 -16.58
N VAL A 81 12.27 -13.89 -16.46
CA VAL A 81 11.87 -13.25 -15.21
C VAL A 81 10.79 -12.20 -15.46
N SER A 82 9.80 -12.13 -14.56
CA SER A 82 8.92 -10.98 -14.44
C SER A 82 9.35 -10.11 -13.28
N ILE A 83 9.63 -8.84 -13.55
CA ILE A 83 10.01 -7.86 -12.54
C ILE A 83 8.78 -7.01 -12.23
N ASN A 84 8.14 -7.24 -11.09
CA ASN A 84 7.05 -6.41 -10.60
C ASN A 84 7.63 -5.11 -10.01
N LEU A 85 7.84 -4.12 -10.88
CA LEU A 85 8.42 -2.84 -10.47
C LEU A 85 7.42 -2.01 -9.67
N GLY A 86 7.95 -1.40 -8.60
CA GLY A 86 7.28 -0.42 -7.77
C GLY A 86 7.34 0.99 -8.35
N MET A 87 7.39 1.99 -7.47
CA MET A 87 7.28 3.40 -7.82
C MET A 87 8.63 3.95 -8.31
N MET A 88 8.83 4.00 -9.63
CA MET A 88 9.96 4.70 -10.25
C MET A 88 9.73 6.21 -10.16
N VAL A 89 10.56 6.95 -9.41
CA VAL A 89 10.28 8.36 -9.07
C VAL A 89 10.92 9.38 -10.01
N SER A 90 11.92 8.97 -10.78
CA SER A 90 12.70 9.87 -11.66
C SER A 90 12.51 9.58 -13.15
N GLU A 91 11.86 8.47 -13.50
CA GLU A 91 11.69 8.01 -14.88
C GLU A 91 10.29 7.46 -15.14
N GLY A 92 9.89 7.44 -16.42
CA GLY A 92 8.64 6.86 -16.88
C GLY A 92 7.38 7.64 -16.49
N VAL A 93 6.23 6.96 -16.54
CA VAL A 93 4.89 7.58 -16.42
C VAL A 93 4.70 8.38 -15.13
N LEU A 94 5.36 7.98 -14.04
CA LEU A 94 5.25 8.65 -12.74
C LEU A 94 6.05 9.96 -12.67
N ALA A 95 7.21 10.01 -13.31
CA ALA A 95 7.97 11.26 -13.42
C ALA A 95 7.23 12.28 -14.30
N GLU A 96 6.51 11.81 -15.32
CA GLU A 96 5.71 12.62 -16.23
C GLU A 96 4.35 13.04 -15.64
N ASN A 97 3.87 12.36 -14.60
CA ASN A 97 2.58 12.62 -13.97
C ASN A 97 2.70 12.84 -12.46
N GLN A 98 2.91 14.11 -12.08
CA GLN A 98 3.12 14.50 -10.69
C GLN A 98 1.92 14.18 -9.78
N SER A 99 0.68 14.26 -10.28
CA SER A 99 -0.52 13.94 -9.48
C SER A 99 -0.65 12.45 -9.20
N LEU A 100 -0.27 11.60 -10.17
CA LEU A 100 -0.19 10.16 -9.99
C LEU A 100 0.93 9.79 -9.00
N LEU A 101 2.10 10.41 -9.11
CA LEU A 101 3.20 10.23 -8.15
C LEU A 101 2.76 10.58 -6.72
N GLN A 102 2.11 11.73 -6.51
CA GLN A 102 1.59 12.08 -5.20
C GLN A 102 0.53 11.09 -4.72
N SER A 103 -0.35 10.63 -5.62
CA SER A 103 -1.34 9.60 -5.31
C SER A 103 -0.71 8.29 -4.83
N MET A 104 0.37 7.84 -5.46
CA MET A 104 1.10 6.65 -5.04
C MET A 104 1.83 6.86 -3.71
N LYS A 105 2.43 8.04 -3.50
CA LYS A 105 3.05 8.41 -2.21
C LYS A 105 2.05 8.37 -1.05
N ARG A 106 0.79 8.76 -1.28
CA ARG A 106 -0.30 8.67 -0.29
C ARG A 106 -0.61 7.25 0.17
N VAL A 107 -0.44 6.26 -0.71
CA VAL A 107 -0.63 4.86 -0.33
C VAL A 107 0.38 4.46 0.76
N GLY A 108 1.59 5.03 0.73
CA GLY A 108 2.57 4.91 1.82
C GLY A 108 3.15 3.51 2.00
N ILE A 109 3.06 2.65 0.97
CA ILE A 109 3.59 1.27 0.98
C ILE A 109 4.74 1.06 -0.01
N PHE A 110 5.04 2.07 -0.82
CA PHE A 110 6.04 1.98 -1.88
C PHE A 110 7.33 2.68 -1.46
N MET A 111 8.45 2.06 -1.82
CA MET A 111 9.76 2.69 -1.76
C MET A 111 10.00 3.45 -3.07
N ASP A 112 10.71 4.57 -2.98
CA ASP A 112 11.21 5.28 -4.16
C ASP A 112 12.26 4.40 -4.85
N LEU A 113 12.01 4.07 -6.12
CA LEU A 113 12.96 3.39 -7.00
C LEU A 113 13.52 4.38 -8.02
N TYR A 114 14.79 4.19 -8.37
CA TYR A 114 15.52 5.02 -9.32
C TYR A 114 16.10 4.17 -10.45
N MET A 115 16.52 4.80 -11.54
CA MET A 115 17.12 4.08 -12.68
C MET A 115 18.27 3.14 -12.27
N LYS A 116 19.11 3.53 -11.31
CA LYS A 116 20.20 2.68 -10.81
C LYS A 116 19.70 1.34 -10.25
N ASP A 117 18.52 1.32 -9.65
CA ASP A 117 17.94 0.11 -9.05
C ASP A 117 17.44 -0.82 -10.17
N LEU A 118 16.83 -0.25 -11.21
CA LEU A 118 16.45 -1.00 -12.41
C LEU A 118 17.67 -1.52 -13.17
N THR A 119 18.69 -0.69 -13.39
CA THR A 119 19.92 -1.11 -14.06
C THR A 119 20.60 -2.25 -13.31
N ALA A 120 20.68 -2.18 -11.97
CA ALA A 120 21.25 -3.27 -11.17
C ALA A 120 20.47 -4.60 -11.31
N LEU A 121 19.13 -4.53 -11.43
CA LEU A 121 18.32 -5.71 -11.72
C LEU A 121 18.60 -6.25 -13.12
N LEU A 122 18.73 -5.38 -14.13
CA LEU A 122 19.03 -5.79 -15.50
C LEU A 122 20.44 -6.38 -15.62
N ASP A 123 21.44 -5.80 -14.95
CA ASP A 123 22.80 -6.34 -14.91
C ASP A 123 22.82 -7.78 -14.37
N TYR A 124 21.99 -8.08 -13.38
CA TYR A 124 21.86 -9.43 -12.84
C TYR A 124 21.08 -10.37 -13.76
N TYR A 125 19.90 -9.96 -14.25
CA TYR A 125 19.01 -10.85 -15.00
C TYR A 125 19.35 -10.99 -16.49
N CYS A 126 20.18 -10.10 -17.03
CA CYS A 126 20.68 -10.17 -18.40
C CYS A 126 22.06 -10.85 -18.50
N ASP A 127 22.61 -11.35 -17.39
CA ASP A 127 23.85 -12.12 -17.40
C ASP A 127 23.67 -13.44 -18.20
N PRO A 128 24.41 -13.65 -19.30
CA PRO A 128 24.31 -14.88 -20.10
C PRO A 128 24.73 -16.13 -19.32
N ASP A 129 25.53 -16.00 -18.27
CA ASP A 129 25.95 -17.12 -17.42
C ASP A 129 24.93 -17.44 -16.32
N LEU A 130 23.89 -16.60 -16.14
CA LEU A 130 22.82 -16.87 -15.19
C LEU A 130 22.05 -18.13 -15.62
N ALA A 131 22.01 -19.13 -14.75
CA ALA A 131 21.25 -20.35 -14.99
C ALA A 131 19.74 -20.06 -15.10
N VAL A 132 19.00 -20.98 -15.74
CA VAL A 132 17.54 -20.94 -15.74
C VAL A 132 17.05 -20.91 -14.30
N LEU A 133 16.21 -19.93 -13.99
CA LEU A 133 15.69 -19.70 -12.65
C LEU A 133 14.82 -20.88 -12.21
N ARG A 134 14.60 -21.02 -10.90
CA ARG A 134 13.54 -21.90 -10.40
C ARG A 134 12.21 -21.17 -10.57
N SER A 135 11.10 -21.91 -10.66
CA SER A 135 9.78 -21.29 -10.77
C SER A 135 9.51 -20.29 -9.62
N ALA A 136 9.97 -20.56 -8.39
CA ALA A 136 9.83 -19.63 -7.26
C ALA A 136 10.61 -18.31 -7.42
N ASP A 137 11.61 -18.25 -8.30
CA ASP A 137 12.46 -17.07 -8.53
C ASP A 137 12.12 -16.38 -9.87
N ALA A 138 11.19 -16.94 -10.66
CA ALA A 138 10.79 -16.41 -11.97
C ALA A 138 10.01 -15.08 -11.89
N GLN A 139 9.64 -14.67 -10.68
CA GLN A 139 8.90 -13.44 -10.41
C GLN A 139 9.52 -12.74 -9.19
N VAL A 140 9.87 -11.46 -9.34
CA VAL A 140 10.45 -10.65 -8.26
C VAL A 140 9.64 -9.38 -8.05
N VAL A 141 9.33 -9.08 -6.78
CA VAL A 141 8.62 -7.86 -6.39
C VAL A 141 9.61 -6.86 -5.82
N VAL A 142 9.67 -5.67 -6.41
CA VAL A 142 10.62 -4.62 -6.05
C VAL A 142 9.88 -3.35 -5.69
N GLY A 143 10.34 -2.65 -4.64
CA GLY A 143 9.77 -1.35 -4.25
C GLY A 143 8.56 -1.42 -3.32
N LEU A 144 8.28 -2.57 -2.69
CA LEU A 144 7.37 -2.63 -1.53
C LEU A 144 8.15 -2.40 -0.24
N GLU A 145 7.68 -1.47 0.58
CA GLU A 145 8.27 -1.20 1.88
C GLU A 145 7.74 -2.19 2.93
N LEU A 146 8.62 -2.64 3.81
CA LEU A 146 8.24 -3.56 4.88
C LEU A 146 7.36 -2.85 5.92
N PRO A 147 6.31 -3.52 6.45
CA PRO A 147 5.39 -2.93 7.42
C PRO A 147 6.08 -2.27 8.62
N GLN A 148 7.16 -2.86 9.13
CA GLN A 148 7.91 -2.31 10.27
C GLN A 148 8.61 -1.00 9.91
N ALA A 149 9.13 -0.87 8.69
CA ALA A 149 9.78 0.36 8.22
C ALA A 149 8.73 1.47 8.01
N ILE A 150 7.56 1.14 7.45
CA ILE A 150 6.42 2.06 7.33
C ILE A 150 6.00 2.57 8.72
N MET A 151 5.79 1.66 9.67
CA MET A 151 5.41 2.02 11.04
C MET A 151 6.48 2.86 11.76
N ALA A 152 7.76 2.60 11.53
CA ALA A 152 8.86 3.38 12.11
C ALA A 152 8.88 4.83 11.62
N LYS A 153 8.33 5.12 10.43
CA LYS A 153 8.11 6.47 9.91
C LYS A 153 6.87 7.15 10.49
N GLY A 154 6.12 6.49 11.37
CA GLY A 154 4.86 6.98 11.91
C GLY A 154 3.69 6.93 10.91
N ILE A 155 3.86 6.24 9.79
CA ILE A 155 2.84 6.10 8.74
C ILE A 155 1.91 4.94 9.10
N ASP A 156 0.60 5.15 8.98
CA ASP A 156 -0.34 4.07 9.11
C ASP A 156 -0.28 3.15 7.91
N ILE A 157 -0.08 1.87 8.19
CA ILE A 157 -0.13 0.80 7.19
C ILE A 157 -1.41 0.91 6.36
N HIS A 158 -1.29 0.79 5.04
CA HIS A 158 -2.44 0.77 4.15
C HIS A 158 -3.22 -0.56 4.25
N HIS A 159 -4.53 -0.56 3.97
CA HIS A 159 -5.35 -1.77 4.12
C HIS A 159 -4.93 -2.90 3.16
N SER A 160 -4.40 -2.57 1.98
CA SER A 160 -4.00 -3.56 0.97
C SER A 160 -2.94 -4.54 1.50
N ILE A 161 -1.95 -4.04 2.24
CA ILE A 161 -0.87 -4.85 2.82
C ILE A 161 -1.26 -5.52 4.14
N ARG A 162 -2.48 -5.30 4.66
CA ARG A 162 -3.01 -6.05 5.81
C ARG A 162 -3.72 -7.36 5.44
N ARG A 163 -3.88 -7.63 4.14
CA ARG A 163 -4.50 -8.88 3.67
C ARG A 163 -3.67 -10.09 4.13
N PRO A 164 -4.30 -11.26 4.42
CA PRO A 164 -3.57 -12.45 4.87
C PRO A 164 -2.40 -12.86 3.97
N LEU A 165 -2.49 -12.57 2.66
CA LEU A 165 -1.43 -12.76 1.68
C LEU A 165 -0.08 -12.14 2.11
N PHE A 166 -0.10 -10.99 2.78
CA PHE A 166 1.09 -10.24 3.17
C PHE A 166 1.55 -10.50 4.61
N ARG A 167 0.95 -11.46 5.32
CA ARG A 167 1.26 -11.75 6.74
C ARG A 167 2.75 -11.98 6.98
N HIS A 168 3.45 -12.60 6.02
CA HIS A 168 4.87 -12.91 6.14
C HIS A 168 5.74 -11.66 6.11
N MET A 169 5.31 -10.57 5.46
CA MET A 169 6.05 -9.29 5.49
C MET A 169 6.12 -8.71 6.92
N PHE A 170 5.12 -8.96 7.77
CA PHE A 170 5.12 -8.56 9.18
C PHE A 170 6.06 -9.38 10.06
N GLN A 171 6.60 -10.49 9.54
CA GLN A 171 7.57 -11.34 10.22
C GLN A 171 9.01 -11.04 9.81
N VAL A 172 9.21 -10.33 8.70
CA VAL A 172 10.54 -9.91 8.24
C VAL A 172 11.08 -8.83 9.15
N VAL A 173 12.17 -9.10 9.87
CA VAL A 173 12.89 -8.11 10.67
C VAL A 173 14.09 -7.62 9.87
N PRO A 174 14.14 -6.34 9.45
CA PRO A 174 15.29 -5.82 8.72
C PRO A 174 16.54 -5.87 9.59
N LYS A 175 17.64 -6.38 9.03
CA LYS A 175 18.92 -6.53 9.74
C LYS A 175 19.48 -5.20 10.29
N ASP A 176 19.10 -4.07 9.70
CA ASP A 176 19.62 -2.74 10.07
C ASP A 176 18.74 -1.94 11.05
N ILE A 177 17.49 -2.35 11.30
CA ILE A 177 16.63 -1.67 12.30
C ILE A 177 17.12 -1.93 13.74
N GLY A 178 17.93 -2.98 13.95
CA GLY A 178 18.51 -3.29 15.26
C GLY A 178 19.67 -2.40 15.71
N ARG A 179 20.22 -1.52 14.84
CA ARG A 179 21.45 -0.75 15.14
C ARG A 179 21.28 0.74 15.40
N ARG A 180 20.12 1.33 15.11
CA ARG A 180 19.84 2.74 15.44
C ARG A 180 19.07 2.85 16.76
N SER A 181 19.83 3.11 17.83
CA SER A 181 19.43 3.77 19.08
C SER A 181 18.10 3.32 19.72
N GLY A 182 18.18 2.51 20.78
CA GLY A 182 17.56 2.70 22.12
C GLY A 182 16.06 3.02 22.30
N GLN A 183 15.31 3.32 21.26
CA GLN A 183 13.88 3.54 21.28
C GLN A 183 13.27 2.44 20.42
N ARG A 184 12.71 1.42 21.09
CA ARG A 184 11.67 0.58 20.48
C ARG A 184 10.56 1.54 20.06
N ILE A 185 10.56 1.98 18.80
CA ILE A 185 9.38 2.62 18.21
C ILE A 185 8.33 1.53 18.16
N ALA A 186 7.47 1.56 19.17
CA ALA A 186 6.44 0.57 19.39
C ALA A 186 5.51 0.51 18.17
N SER A 187 5.13 -0.70 17.79
CA SER A 187 4.09 -1.01 16.81
C SER A 187 2.87 -0.10 16.97
N SER A 188 2.56 0.74 15.98
CA SER A 188 1.61 1.86 16.10
C SER A 188 0.19 1.47 16.57
N ALA A 189 -0.30 0.28 16.20
CA ALA A 189 -1.60 -0.22 16.66
C ALA A 189 -1.58 -0.63 18.15
N MET A 190 -0.52 -1.36 18.57
CA MET A 190 -0.33 -1.75 19.98
C MET A 190 -0.03 -0.53 20.86
N ASP A 191 0.61 0.49 20.27
CA ASP A 191 0.98 1.74 20.92
C ASP A 191 -0.27 2.59 21.21
N ARG A 192 -1.19 2.75 20.25
CA ARG A 192 -2.44 3.51 20.47
C ARG A 192 -3.34 2.91 21.53
N ALA A 193 -3.58 1.60 21.49
CA ALA A 193 -4.38 0.92 22.50
C ALA A 193 -3.77 1.06 23.90
N THR A 194 -2.43 1.01 24.00
CA THR A 194 -1.70 1.20 25.26
C THR A 194 -1.74 2.64 25.72
N ALA A 195 -1.54 3.62 24.82
CA ALA A 195 -1.63 5.04 25.12
C ALA A 195 -3.03 5.44 25.60
N LEU A 196 -4.10 4.88 25.02
CA LEU A 196 -5.47 5.09 25.49
C LEU A 196 -5.72 4.49 26.87
N ARG A 197 -5.21 3.29 27.14
CA ARG A 197 -5.28 2.67 28.48
C ARG A 197 -4.53 3.48 29.54
N GLN A 198 -3.43 4.14 29.16
CA GLN A 198 -2.58 4.92 30.05
C GLN A 198 -3.03 6.38 30.21
N ALA A 199 -3.91 6.88 29.35
CA ALA A 199 -4.47 8.23 29.47
C ALA A 199 -5.19 8.40 30.81
N LYS A 200 -4.79 9.41 31.59
CA LYS A 200 -5.27 9.65 32.96
C LYS A 200 -6.64 10.30 33.01
N SER A 201 -7.00 11.01 31.96
CA SER A 201 -8.28 11.75 31.88
C SER A 201 -8.95 11.54 30.52
N GLN A 202 -10.24 11.85 30.48
CA GLN A 202 -10.98 11.87 29.22
C GLN A 202 -10.37 12.90 28.26
N GLY A 203 -10.07 14.12 28.72
CA GLY A 203 -9.46 15.16 27.87
C GLY A 203 -8.10 14.76 27.27
N GLU A 204 -7.28 13.99 28.01
CA GLU A 204 -6.02 13.45 27.48
C GLU A 204 -6.25 12.44 26.36
N ALA A 205 -7.23 11.54 26.52
CA ALA A 205 -7.62 10.59 25.48
C ALA A 205 -8.17 11.30 24.24
N GLU A 206 -9.03 12.31 24.42
CA GLU A 206 -9.59 13.12 23.34
C GLU A 206 -8.49 13.84 22.53
N HIS A 207 -7.50 14.42 23.22
CA HIS A 207 -6.34 15.06 22.58
C HIS A 207 -5.49 14.05 21.78
N LEU A 208 -5.25 12.85 22.33
CA LEU A 208 -4.54 11.78 21.62
C LEU A 208 -5.27 11.35 20.35
N VAL A 209 -6.57 11.06 20.45
CA VAL A 209 -7.40 10.64 19.31
C VAL A 209 -7.45 11.74 18.25
N THR A 210 -7.64 13.00 18.64
CA THR A 210 -7.68 14.13 17.70
C THR A 210 -6.38 14.22 16.90
N ARG A 211 -5.23 14.13 17.57
CA ARG A 211 -3.93 14.12 16.90
C ARG A 211 -3.76 12.95 15.93
N TRP A 212 -4.25 11.76 16.29
CA TRP A 212 -4.18 10.59 15.41
C TRP A 212 -5.12 10.70 14.21
N VAL A 213 -6.31 11.25 14.38
CA VAL A 213 -7.28 11.50 13.30
C VAL A 213 -6.71 12.52 12.31
N VAL A 214 -6.17 13.64 12.81
CA VAL A 214 -5.50 14.66 11.99
C VAL A 214 -4.39 14.03 11.13
N ARG A 215 -3.51 13.25 11.75
CA ARG A 215 -2.45 12.49 11.05
C ARG A 215 -3.00 11.54 10.00
N LYS A 216 -4.03 10.78 10.37
CA LYS A 216 -4.62 9.79 9.47
C LYS A 216 -5.22 10.46 8.24
N ILE A 217 -5.92 11.57 8.41
CA ILE A 217 -6.52 12.34 7.32
C ILE A 217 -5.44 12.99 6.45
N ALA A 218 -4.44 13.63 7.08
CA ALA A 218 -3.30 14.21 6.38
C ALA A 218 -2.60 13.18 5.49
N GLN A 219 -2.37 11.96 6.00
CA GLN A 219 -1.80 10.86 5.23
C GLN A 219 -2.69 10.45 4.05
N VAL A 220 -4.01 10.29 4.28
CA VAL A 220 -4.93 9.88 3.22
C VAL A 220 -5.03 10.93 2.11
N LEU A 221 -4.97 12.21 2.47
CA LEU A 221 -5.01 13.33 1.53
C LEU A 221 -3.65 13.65 0.89
N GLY A 222 -2.55 13.21 1.52
CA GLY A 222 -1.17 13.49 1.10
C GLY A 222 -0.74 14.92 1.34
N VAL A 223 -1.28 15.56 2.38
CA VAL A 223 -0.97 16.93 2.76
C VAL A 223 -0.29 16.96 4.13
N PRO A 224 0.44 18.04 4.48
CA PRO A 224 0.98 18.23 5.82
C PRO A 224 -0.12 18.23 6.90
N GLU A 225 0.20 17.74 8.11
CA GLU A 225 -0.73 17.79 9.26
C GLU A 225 -1.26 19.20 9.54
N SER A 226 -0.48 20.24 9.24
CA SER A 226 -0.85 21.65 9.43
C SER A 226 -1.97 22.14 8.52
N GLU A 227 -2.26 21.42 7.42
CA GLU A 227 -3.37 21.75 6.52
C GLU A 227 -4.71 21.15 6.99
N ILE A 228 -4.68 20.29 8.02
CA ILE A 228 -5.89 19.68 8.57
C ILE A 228 -6.32 20.45 9.81
N ASP A 229 -7.41 21.19 9.66
CA ASP A 229 -8.08 21.93 10.73
C ASP A 229 -9.06 20.99 11.49
N PRO A 230 -8.84 20.74 12.79
CA PRO A 230 -9.74 19.93 13.61
C PRO A 230 -11.15 20.51 13.77
N GLU A 231 -11.32 21.81 13.57
CA GLU A 231 -12.63 22.48 13.70
C GLU A 231 -13.49 22.36 12.44
N LYS A 232 -12.94 21.78 11.35
CA LYS A 232 -13.67 21.51 10.12
C LYS A 232 -14.15 20.06 10.04
N PRO A 233 -15.29 19.81 9.38
CA PRO A 233 -15.79 18.45 9.17
C PRO A 233 -15.06 17.75 8.01
N LEU A 234 -15.09 16.42 8.00
CA LEU A 234 -14.34 15.58 7.06
C LEU A 234 -14.66 15.86 5.58
N HIS A 235 -15.93 16.13 5.25
CA HIS A 235 -16.38 16.35 3.86
C HIS A 235 -15.79 17.62 3.23
N THR A 236 -15.33 18.60 4.03
CA THR A 236 -14.67 19.81 3.50
C THR A 236 -13.37 19.52 2.77
N TYR A 237 -12.78 18.35 3.03
CA TYR A 237 -11.57 17.86 2.35
C TYR A 237 -11.89 16.99 1.11
N GLY A 238 -13.15 16.95 0.66
CA GLY A 238 -13.54 16.20 -0.54
C GLY A 238 -13.52 14.68 -0.37
N MET A 239 -13.64 14.19 0.86
CA MET A 239 -13.56 12.77 1.19
C MET A 239 -14.84 12.03 0.78
N ASP A 240 -14.67 10.89 0.11
CA ASP A 240 -15.77 10.04 -0.35
C ASP A 240 -16.21 8.99 0.70
N SER A 241 -17.28 8.26 0.40
CA SER A 241 -17.83 7.20 1.26
C SER A 241 -16.84 6.06 1.52
N LEU A 242 -15.88 5.84 0.63
CA LEU A 242 -14.92 4.74 0.74
C LEU A 242 -13.80 5.09 1.72
N VAL A 243 -13.35 6.35 1.72
CA VAL A 243 -12.47 6.84 2.78
C VAL A 243 -13.16 6.84 4.14
N ALA A 244 -14.46 7.15 4.19
CA ALA A 244 -15.24 7.02 5.43
C ALA A 244 -15.27 5.57 5.94
N ILE A 245 -15.43 4.57 5.05
CA ILE A 245 -15.33 3.15 5.43
C ILE A 245 -13.92 2.79 5.92
N ASP A 246 -12.89 3.25 5.23
CA ASP A 246 -11.49 3.03 5.63
C ASP A 246 -11.20 3.63 7.02
N LEU A 247 -11.72 4.83 7.30
CA LEU A 247 -11.63 5.48 8.62
C LEU A 247 -12.43 4.74 9.69
N LYS A 248 -13.67 4.32 9.41
CA LYS A 248 -14.46 3.49 10.33
C LYS A 248 -13.70 2.22 10.74
N ASN A 249 -13.15 1.50 9.77
CA ASN A 249 -12.38 0.28 10.03
C ASN A 249 -11.07 0.58 10.79
N TRP A 250 -10.48 1.75 10.58
CA TRP A 250 -9.31 2.22 11.35
C TRP A 250 -9.69 2.56 12.80
N PHE A 251 -10.80 3.26 13.04
CA PHE A 251 -11.28 3.56 14.39
C PHE A 251 -11.54 2.29 15.20
N ASP A 252 -12.24 1.32 14.62
CA ASP A 252 -12.52 0.07 15.34
C ASP A 252 -11.23 -0.70 15.67
N ARG A 253 -10.30 -0.80 14.72
CA ARG A 253 -9.06 -1.56 14.91
C ARG A 253 -8.06 -0.86 15.82
N ASP A 254 -7.71 0.38 15.53
CA ASP A 254 -6.57 1.10 16.12
C ASP A 254 -6.96 1.92 17.35
N VAL A 255 -8.20 2.39 17.41
CA VAL A 255 -8.71 3.24 18.50
C VAL A 255 -9.69 2.47 19.39
N GLY A 256 -10.22 1.34 18.91
CA GLY A 256 -11.12 0.49 19.68
C GLY A 256 -12.56 0.99 19.73
N ALA A 257 -12.97 1.82 18.77
CA ALA A 257 -14.27 2.49 18.76
C ALA A 257 -15.06 2.19 17.49
N THR A 258 -16.29 1.73 17.64
CA THR A 258 -17.22 1.51 16.52
C THR A 258 -17.92 2.83 16.20
N VAL A 259 -17.76 3.30 14.96
CA VAL A 259 -18.37 4.55 14.48
C VAL A 259 -19.26 4.25 13.28
N GLU A 260 -20.41 4.92 13.20
CA GLU A 260 -21.28 4.83 12.03
C GLU A 260 -20.75 5.66 10.87
N VAL A 261 -20.83 5.12 9.65
CA VAL A 261 -20.33 5.81 8.43
C VAL A 261 -21.03 7.15 8.24
N PHE A 262 -22.33 7.23 8.55
CA PHE A 262 -23.09 8.46 8.45
C PHE A 262 -22.54 9.58 9.35
N SER A 263 -22.04 9.23 10.54
CA SER A 263 -21.42 10.19 11.46
C SER A 263 -20.10 10.74 10.91
N LEU A 264 -19.37 9.97 10.09
CA LEU A 264 -18.14 10.40 9.43
C LEU A 264 -18.40 11.33 8.24
N LEU A 265 -19.52 11.13 7.55
CA LEU A 265 -19.94 11.96 6.41
C LEU A 265 -20.77 13.19 6.83
N GLY A 266 -21.13 13.29 8.10
CA GLY A 266 -21.89 14.39 8.65
C GLY A 266 -21.13 15.73 8.68
N ASN A 267 -21.83 16.76 9.14
CA ASN A 267 -21.28 18.10 9.37
C ASN A 267 -20.76 18.26 10.80
N VAL A 268 -19.94 17.31 11.25
CA VAL A 268 -19.36 17.29 12.60
C VAL A 268 -17.87 17.62 12.50
N PRO A 269 -17.37 18.63 13.24
CA PRO A 269 -15.93 18.91 13.32
C PRO A 269 -15.11 17.68 13.71
N LEU A 270 -13.91 17.53 13.15
CA LEU A 270 -13.01 16.41 13.47
C LEU A 270 -12.69 16.32 14.96
N GLY A 271 -12.59 17.46 15.65
CA GLY A 271 -12.40 17.53 17.11
C GLY A 271 -13.57 16.91 17.88
N ASP A 272 -14.81 17.23 17.50
CA ASP A 272 -16.02 16.65 18.10
C ASP A 272 -16.14 15.16 17.83
N LEU A 273 -15.89 14.75 16.58
CA LEU A 273 -15.84 13.34 16.21
C LEU A 273 -14.78 12.60 17.06
N SER A 274 -13.60 13.18 17.22
CA SER A 274 -12.52 12.60 18.02
C SER A 274 -12.88 12.48 19.50
N ARG A 275 -13.62 13.44 20.05
CA ARG A 275 -14.15 13.37 21.42
C ARG A 275 -15.09 12.19 21.58
N GLU A 276 -16.03 12.03 20.65
CA GLU A 276 -16.99 10.94 20.70
C GLU A 276 -16.31 9.57 20.55
N VAL A 277 -15.39 9.45 19.59
CA VAL A 277 -14.57 8.25 19.39
C VAL A 277 -13.78 7.88 20.65
N ALA A 278 -13.18 8.86 21.33
CA ALA A 278 -12.42 8.60 22.56
C ALA A 278 -13.30 8.06 23.70
N LYS A 279 -14.57 8.49 23.79
CA LYS A 279 -15.54 7.96 24.78
C LYS A 279 -15.98 6.53 24.44
N LEU A 280 -16.19 6.25 23.16
CA LEU A 280 -16.61 4.94 22.65
C LEU A 280 -15.47 3.90 22.65
N SER A 281 -14.23 4.31 22.89
CA SER A 281 -13.08 3.40 22.85
C SER A 281 -13.15 2.34 23.96
N ARG A 282 -13.21 1.07 23.56
CA ARG A 282 -13.11 -0.07 24.49
C ARG A 282 -11.77 -0.11 25.25
N PHE A 283 -10.72 0.48 24.69
CA PHE A 283 -9.42 0.57 25.35
C PHE A 283 -9.41 1.53 26.56
N ARG A 284 -10.45 2.36 26.72
CA ARG A 284 -10.65 3.23 27.90
C ARG A 284 -11.62 2.64 28.93
N GLN A 285 -12.59 1.84 28.49
CA GLN A 285 -13.70 1.38 29.33
C GLN A 285 -13.30 0.25 30.30
N ASP A 286 -12.25 -0.52 29.99
CA ASP A 286 -11.82 -1.69 30.77
C ASP A 286 -11.13 -1.37 32.12
N SER A 287 -10.89 -0.11 32.46
CA SER A 287 -10.26 0.28 33.73
C SER A 287 -11.24 0.74 34.82
N GLN A 288 -12.56 0.81 34.54
CA GLN A 288 -13.56 1.25 35.52
C GLN A 288 -14.52 0.16 36.02
N THR A 289 -14.51 -1.04 35.45
CA THR A 289 -15.47 -2.12 35.81
C THR A 289 -14.95 -3.13 36.85
N SER A 290 -13.78 -2.91 37.47
CA SER A 290 -13.19 -3.84 38.45
C SER A 290 -13.22 -3.38 39.91
N SER A 291 -13.92 -2.29 40.27
CA SER A 291 -14.07 -1.82 41.65
C SER A 291 -15.53 -1.83 42.12
N GLY A 292 -16.17 -3.00 42.09
CA GLY A 292 -17.57 -3.15 42.47
C GLY A 292 -18.00 -4.58 42.77
N THR A 293 -17.37 -5.20 43.76
CA THR A 293 -17.95 -6.26 44.60
C THR A 293 -17.49 -6.06 46.02
#